data_AF-A0A9E0S6Q3-F1
#
_entry.id   AF-A0A9E0S6Q3-F1
#
_cell.length_a   1.000
_cell.length_b   1.000
_cell.length_c   1.000
_cell.angle_alpha   90.00
_cell.angle_beta   90.00
_cell.angle_gamma   90.00
#
_symmetry.space_group_name_H-M   'P 1'
#
loop_
_entity.id
_entity.type
_entity.pdbx_description
1 polymer ?
#
loop_
_entity_poly.entity_id
_entity_poly.type
_entity_poly.pdbx_seq_one_letter_code
_entity_poly.pdbx_strand_id
1 'polypeptide(L)'
;MNFTIFRKNNHYLRDILIITILISLPFCFFLYNLIPTESKYWSQGVFQLDKEIIENLDFFLWLFAVKGLTLSVLSIWFVTSNNVWKYILIIPIMTEIYKICVVYNSLHFGYNNIDYFIVESFVYSIPYIVLLYVLKIKIGFNDISMKYQLPINDEINNYLEGFSNYKMKGIREVKKELVDLRNKEKSLDKKTYLIKLIKLRESLSIK
;
A
#
# COMPACT_ATOMS: atom_id res chain seq x y z
N MET A 1 30.65 1.97 -14.14
CA MET A 1 30.47 1.83 -12.68
C MET A 1 29.02 1.43 -12.49
N ASN A 2 28.75 0.14 -12.29
CA ASN A 2 27.39 -0.42 -12.38
C ASN A 2 26.78 -0.49 -10.98
N PHE A 3 25.76 0.33 -10.72
CA PHE A 3 24.92 0.22 -9.53
C PHE A 3 23.71 -0.66 -9.85
N THR A 4 23.84 -1.97 -9.65
CA THR A 4 22.69 -2.88 -9.64
C THR A 4 22.12 -2.93 -8.23
N ILE A 5 21.05 -2.19 -7.98
CA ILE A 5 20.29 -2.24 -6.73
C ILE A 5 19.33 -3.44 -6.79
N PHE A 6 19.64 -4.50 -6.05
CA PHE A 6 18.71 -5.62 -5.83
C PHE A 6 17.56 -5.14 -4.92
N ARG A 7 16.39 -4.85 -5.48
CA ARG A 7 15.19 -4.50 -4.71
C ARG A 7 14.36 -5.75 -4.41
N LYS A 8 14.36 -6.17 -3.14
CA LYS A 8 13.58 -7.31 -2.63
C LYS A 8 12.08 -7.08 -2.83
N ASN A 9 11.42 -8.04 -3.46
CA ASN A 9 10.06 -7.95 -3.98
C ASN A 9 9.01 -8.30 -2.91
N ASN A 10 8.80 -7.44 -1.92
CA ASN A 10 7.89 -7.68 -0.78
C ASN A 10 6.39 -7.65 -1.15
N HIS A 11 6.03 -7.22 -2.36
CA HIS A 11 4.62 -7.09 -2.78
C HIS A 11 3.91 -8.46 -2.88
N TYR A 12 4.60 -9.49 -3.37
CA TYR A 12 4.02 -10.83 -3.55
C TYR A 12 3.65 -11.51 -2.22
N LEU A 13 4.49 -11.34 -1.19
CA LEU A 13 4.22 -11.91 0.14
C LEU A 13 2.99 -11.27 0.79
N ARG A 14 2.80 -9.96 0.60
CA ARG A 14 1.61 -9.25 1.09
C ARG A 14 0.34 -9.78 0.43
N ASP A 15 0.36 -9.91 -0.89
CA ASP A 15 -0.81 -10.34 -1.64
C ASP A 15 -1.19 -11.79 -1.28
N ILE A 16 -0.20 -12.67 -1.07
CA ILE A 16 -0.41 -14.03 -0.54
C ILE A 16 -1.01 -14.01 0.87
N LEU A 17 -0.53 -13.14 1.77
CA LEU A 17 -1.08 -13.02 3.13
C LEU A 17 -2.56 -12.59 3.10
N ILE A 18 -2.91 -11.60 2.28
CA ILE A 18 -4.30 -11.13 2.15
C ILE A 18 -5.21 -12.24 1.61
N ILE A 19 -4.76 -12.97 0.59
CA ILE A 19 -5.50 -14.11 0.01
C ILE A 19 -5.69 -15.22 1.05
N THR A 20 -4.64 -15.52 1.83
CA THR A 20 -4.70 -16.54 2.89
C THR A 20 -5.71 -16.15 3.97
N ILE A 21 -5.74 -14.88 4.39
CA ILE A 21 -6.72 -14.35 5.35
C ILE A 21 -8.15 -14.47 4.80
N LEU A 22 -8.36 -14.10 3.52
CA LEU A 22 -9.67 -14.19 2.87
C LEU A 22 -10.19 -15.64 2.78
N ILE A 23 -9.32 -16.60 2.47
CA ILE A 23 -9.67 -18.03 2.44
C ILE A 23 -9.96 -18.55 3.85
N SER A 24 -9.28 -18.01 4.87
CA SER A 24 -9.50 -18.39 6.27
C SER A 24 -10.79 -17.82 6.88
N LEU A 25 -11.35 -16.74 6.33
CA LEU A 25 -12.52 -16.06 6.90
C LEU A 25 -13.76 -16.98 7.08
N PRO A 26 -14.16 -17.78 6.07
CA PRO A 26 -15.27 -18.72 6.20
C PRO A 26 -15.02 -19.79 7.28
N PHE A 27 -13.77 -20.18 7.51
CA PHE A 27 -13.42 -21.13 8.58
C PHE A 27 -13.50 -20.48 9.96
N CYS A 28 -13.07 -19.22 10.08
CA CYS A 28 -13.24 -18.43 11.30
C CYS A 28 -14.72 -18.28 11.69
N PHE A 29 -15.63 -18.23 10.72
CA PHE A 29 -17.06 -18.20 11.02
C PHE A 29 -17.49 -19.41 11.83
N PHE A 30 -17.03 -20.62 11.50
CA PHE A 30 -17.44 -21.83 12.21
C PHE A 30 -16.87 -21.97 13.63
N LEU A 31 -15.97 -21.07 14.06
CA LEU A 31 -15.41 -21.11 15.41
C LEU A 31 -16.48 -20.94 16.50
N TYR A 32 -17.63 -20.33 16.21
CA TYR A 32 -18.71 -20.20 17.21
C TYR A 32 -19.26 -21.57 17.66
N ASN A 33 -19.22 -22.59 16.80
CA ASN A 33 -19.68 -23.95 17.11
C ASN A 33 -18.74 -24.69 18.07
N LEU A 34 -17.53 -24.20 18.30
CA LEU A 34 -16.56 -24.84 19.20
C LEU A 34 -16.81 -24.48 20.67
N ILE A 35 -17.69 -23.51 20.93
CA ILE A 35 -18.00 -23.06 22.28
C ILE A 35 -19.04 -24.01 22.88
N PRO A 36 -18.74 -24.69 24.01
CA PRO A 36 -19.67 -25.63 24.61
C PRO A 36 -20.91 -24.89 25.15
N THR A 37 -22.06 -25.24 24.60
CA THR A 37 -23.35 -24.63 24.91
C THR A 37 -23.95 -25.15 26.21
N GLU A 38 -23.42 -26.26 26.74
CA GLU A 38 -23.93 -26.96 27.91
C GLU A 38 -23.34 -26.47 29.25
N SER A 39 -22.22 -25.75 29.28
CA SER A 39 -21.54 -25.40 30.54
C SER A 39 -22.13 -24.16 31.22
N LYS A 40 -22.66 -24.27 32.45
CA LYS A 40 -23.36 -23.20 33.19
C LYS A 40 -22.60 -21.86 33.32
N TYR A 41 -21.28 -21.90 33.22
CA TYR A 41 -20.39 -20.73 33.17
C TYR A 41 -19.36 -20.96 32.06
N TRP A 42 -19.15 -19.98 31.19
CA TRP A 42 -17.99 -19.97 30.30
C TRP A 42 -17.05 -18.86 30.76
N SER A 43 -15.96 -19.26 31.43
CA SER A 43 -14.88 -18.34 31.82
C SER A 43 -13.64 -18.64 30.98
N GLN A 44 -13.44 -17.91 29.89
CA GLN A 44 -12.12 -17.78 29.29
C GLN A 44 -11.60 -16.37 29.56
N GLY A 45 -10.83 -16.24 30.65
CA GLY A 45 -10.09 -15.03 30.99
C GLY A 45 -10.99 -13.81 31.25
N VAL A 46 -11.01 -12.87 30.30
CA VAL A 46 -11.64 -11.53 30.43
C VAL A 46 -13.14 -11.56 30.15
N PHE A 47 -13.67 -12.65 29.57
CA PHE A 47 -15.09 -12.80 29.28
C PHE A 47 -15.74 -13.73 30.30
N GLN A 48 -16.58 -13.15 31.16
CA GLN A 48 -17.49 -13.87 32.05
C GLN A 48 -18.90 -13.70 31.48
N LEU A 49 -19.47 -14.79 30.96
CA LEU A 49 -20.85 -14.81 30.47
C LEU A 49 -21.69 -15.60 31.46
N ASP A 50 -22.51 -14.90 32.24
CA ASP A 50 -23.49 -15.52 33.14
C ASP A 50 -24.71 -15.98 32.35
N LYS A 51 -24.93 -17.30 32.34
CA LYS A 51 -26.05 -17.93 31.62
C LYS A 51 -27.42 -17.66 32.22
N GLU A 52 -27.52 -17.08 33.42
CA GLU A 52 -28.82 -16.72 34.03
C GLU A 52 -29.56 -15.63 33.24
N ILE A 53 -28.85 -14.85 32.41
CA ILE A 53 -29.43 -13.72 31.66
C ILE A 53 -29.67 -14.08 30.18
N ILE A 54 -29.05 -15.16 29.67
CA ILE A 54 -28.97 -15.45 28.23
C ILE A 54 -29.71 -16.77 27.92
N GLU A 55 -31.00 -16.69 27.61
CA GLU A 55 -31.83 -17.86 27.22
C GLU A 55 -31.27 -18.61 25.99
N ASN A 56 -30.56 -17.91 25.08
CA ASN A 56 -30.06 -18.50 23.83
C ASN A 56 -28.62 -18.05 23.52
N LEU A 57 -27.65 -18.62 24.24
CA LEU A 57 -26.22 -18.35 24.02
C LEU A 57 -25.77 -18.68 22.59
N ASP A 58 -26.31 -19.76 22.00
CA ASP A 58 -26.05 -20.16 20.62
C ASP A 58 -26.40 -19.09 19.60
N PHE A 59 -27.62 -18.57 19.70
CA PHE A 59 -28.12 -17.53 18.81
C PHE A 59 -27.27 -16.26 18.90
N PHE A 60 -26.84 -15.91 20.11
CA PHE A 60 -25.99 -14.76 20.35
C PHE A 60 -24.57 -14.93 19.75
N LEU A 61 -23.94 -16.09 19.98
CA LEU A 61 -22.63 -16.39 19.42
C LEU A 61 -22.67 -16.41 17.89
N TRP A 62 -23.74 -16.96 17.31
CA TRP A 62 -23.98 -16.91 15.87
C TRP A 62 -24.13 -15.46 15.37
N LEU A 63 -24.93 -14.63 16.04
CA LEU A 63 -25.08 -13.21 15.68
C LEU A 63 -23.73 -12.47 15.72
N PHE A 64 -22.93 -12.70 16.76
CA PHE A 64 -21.59 -12.14 16.88
C PHE A 64 -20.65 -12.62 15.76
N ALA A 65 -20.71 -13.90 15.40
CA ALA A 65 -19.91 -14.46 14.31
C ALA A 65 -20.28 -13.85 12.95
N VAL A 66 -21.57 -13.68 12.65
CA VAL A 66 -22.04 -13.05 11.41
C VAL A 66 -21.59 -11.59 11.33
N LYS A 67 -21.75 -10.84 12.42
CA LYS A 67 -21.33 -9.42 12.49
C LYS A 67 -19.82 -9.28 12.41
N GLY A 68 -19.08 -10.11 13.12
CA GLY A 68 -17.62 -10.16 13.10
C GLY A 68 -17.06 -10.51 11.72
N LEU A 69 -17.68 -11.46 11.00
CA LEU A 69 -17.30 -11.77 9.62
C LEU A 69 -17.52 -10.58 8.71
N THR A 70 -18.70 -9.95 8.80
CA THR A 70 -19.04 -8.77 7.99
C THR A 70 -18.02 -7.64 8.20
N LEU A 71 -17.72 -7.34 9.47
CA LEU A 71 -16.73 -6.33 9.87
C LEU A 71 -15.31 -6.68 9.37
N SER A 72 -14.94 -7.96 9.39
CA SER A 72 -13.64 -8.45 8.91
C SER A 72 -13.48 -8.23 7.40
N VAL A 73 -14.50 -8.55 6.61
CA VAL A 73 -14.50 -8.33 5.15
C VAL A 73 -14.37 -6.83 4.83
N LEU A 74 -15.16 -5.99 5.49
CA LEU A 74 -15.11 -4.53 5.34
C LEU A 74 -13.71 -3.98 5.68
N SER A 75 -13.09 -4.50 6.73
CA SER A 75 -11.76 -4.09 7.19
C SER A 75 -10.66 -4.47 6.22
N ILE A 76 -10.69 -5.70 5.70
CA ILE A 76 -9.76 -6.16 4.66
C ILE A 76 -9.89 -5.29 3.41
N TRP A 77 -11.12 -4.98 3.01
CA TRP A 77 -11.37 -4.13 1.85
C TRP A 77 -10.86 -2.70 2.07
N PHE A 78 -11.08 -2.12 3.25
CA PHE A 78 -10.57 -0.80 3.61
C PHE A 78 -9.03 -0.74 3.54
N VAL A 79 -8.36 -1.74 4.10
CA VAL A 79 -6.90 -1.83 4.13
C VAL A 79 -6.31 -2.06 2.74
N THR A 80 -6.95 -2.88 1.92
CA THR A 80 -6.47 -3.26 0.58
C THR A 80 -6.74 -2.16 -0.46
N SER A 81 -7.76 -1.32 -0.26
CA SER A 81 -8.12 -0.27 -1.20
C SER A 81 -7.18 0.94 -1.12
N ASN A 82 -6.59 1.33 -2.26
CA ASN A 82 -5.84 2.58 -2.34
C ASN A 82 -6.73 3.80 -2.61
N ASN A 83 -7.92 3.58 -3.13
CA ASN A 83 -8.78 4.64 -3.65
C ASN A 83 -9.36 5.51 -2.53
N VAL A 84 -9.75 6.75 -2.86
CA VAL A 84 -10.43 7.67 -1.93
C VAL A 84 -11.80 7.11 -1.52
N TRP A 85 -12.44 6.32 -2.39
CA TRP A 85 -13.72 5.65 -2.13
C TRP A 85 -13.72 4.75 -0.88
N LYS A 86 -12.56 4.32 -0.38
CA LYS A 86 -12.48 3.55 0.86
C LYS A 86 -13.03 4.29 2.08
N TYR A 87 -13.02 5.63 2.07
CA TYR A 87 -13.59 6.39 3.18
C TYR A 87 -15.11 6.24 3.27
N ILE A 88 -15.79 5.87 2.17
CA ILE A 88 -17.21 5.51 2.21
C ILE A 88 -17.43 4.25 3.02
N LEU A 89 -16.47 3.31 3.03
CA LEU A 89 -16.54 2.07 3.84
C LEU A 89 -16.50 2.33 5.35
N ILE A 90 -16.07 3.52 5.78
CA ILE A 90 -16.10 3.89 7.20
C ILE A 90 -17.53 3.89 7.74
N ILE A 91 -18.50 4.35 6.94
CA ILE A 91 -19.92 4.40 7.33
C ILE A 91 -20.46 2.99 7.63
N PRO A 92 -20.36 1.99 6.72
CA PRO A 92 -20.82 0.64 7.04
C PRO A 92 -20.03 0.00 8.19
N ILE A 93 -18.72 0.25 8.31
CA ILE A 93 -17.93 -0.22 9.47
C ILE A 93 -18.50 0.32 10.78
N MET A 94 -18.78 1.62 10.84
CA MET A 94 -19.41 2.28 11.98
C MET A 94 -20.77 1.66 12.31
N THR A 95 -21.60 1.39 11.30
CA THR A 95 -22.92 0.77 11.51
C THR A 95 -22.82 -0.67 12.02
N GLU A 96 -21.83 -1.44 11.58
CA GLU A 96 -21.64 -2.81 12.06
C GLU A 96 -21.14 -2.82 13.51
N ILE A 97 -20.25 -1.90 13.89
CA ILE A 97 -19.82 -1.73 15.29
C ILE A 97 -21.01 -1.35 16.18
N TYR A 98 -21.84 -0.40 15.75
CA TYR A 98 -23.08 -0.06 16.46
C TYR A 98 -23.97 -1.28 16.68
N LYS A 99 -24.19 -2.10 15.64
CA LYS A 99 -24.99 -3.32 15.77
C LYS A 99 -24.39 -4.31 16.77
N ILE A 100 -23.06 -4.43 16.83
CA ILE A 100 -22.37 -5.28 17.81
C ILE A 100 -22.62 -4.74 19.24
N CYS A 101 -22.49 -3.44 19.45
CA CYS A 101 -22.77 -2.80 20.74
C CYS A 101 -24.23 -3.00 21.16
N VAL A 102 -25.19 -2.86 20.24
CA VAL A 102 -26.62 -3.11 20.52
C VAL A 102 -26.86 -4.56 20.92
N VAL A 103 -26.26 -5.54 20.21
CA VAL A 103 -26.42 -6.96 20.52
C VAL A 103 -25.81 -7.28 21.88
N TYR A 104 -24.61 -6.77 22.20
CA TYR A 104 -24.00 -6.92 23.52
C TYR A 104 -24.87 -6.34 24.63
N ASN A 105 -25.40 -5.13 24.42
CA ASN A 105 -26.18 -4.44 25.44
C ASN A 105 -27.57 -5.07 25.67
N SER A 106 -28.19 -5.59 24.60
CA SER A 106 -29.45 -6.32 24.71
C SER A 106 -29.35 -7.54 25.63
N LEU A 107 -28.14 -8.10 25.82
CA LEU A 107 -27.92 -9.15 26.81
C LEU A 107 -28.01 -8.62 28.24
N HIS A 108 -27.42 -7.46 28.54
CA HIS A 108 -27.25 -7.03 29.93
C HIS A 108 -28.44 -6.24 30.47
N PHE A 109 -29.15 -5.48 29.63
CA PHE A 109 -30.15 -4.50 30.09
C PHE A 109 -31.52 -4.61 29.40
N GLY A 110 -31.70 -5.54 28.46
CA GLY A 110 -32.92 -5.66 27.65
C GLY A 110 -33.11 -4.51 26.64
N TYR A 111 -34.17 -4.58 25.84
CA TYR A 111 -34.42 -3.68 24.71
C TYR A 111 -34.90 -2.26 25.07
N ASN A 112 -34.98 -1.89 26.35
CA ASN A 112 -35.71 -0.69 26.75
C ASN A 112 -34.91 0.62 26.64
N ASN A 113 -33.58 0.57 26.47
CA ASN A 113 -32.71 1.75 26.53
C ASN A 113 -31.80 1.93 25.29
N ILE A 114 -32.27 1.61 24.09
CA ILE A 114 -31.43 1.55 22.87
C ILE A 114 -30.91 2.94 22.46
N ASP A 115 -31.65 4.01 22.77
CA ASP A 115 -31.38 5.37 22.26
C ASP A 115 -30.08 6.00 22.81
N TYR A 116 -29.69 5.68 24.04
CA TYR A 116 -28.44 6.20 24.65
C TYR A 116 -27.17 5.59 24.04
N PHE A 117 -27.27 4.45 23.38
CA PHE A 117 -26.10 3.70 22.91
C PHE A 117 -25.57 4.13 21.55
N ILE A 118 -26.31 4.95 20.80
CA ILE A 118 -25.84 5.49 19.52
C ILE A 118 -24.55 6.29 19.76
N VAL A 119 -24.55 7.19 20.73
CA VAL A 119 -23.41 8.06 21.03
C VAL A 119 -22.21 7.26 21.54
N GLU A 120 -22.43 6.31 22.45
CA GLU A 120 -21.36 5.44 22.98
C GLU A 120 -20.74 4.58 21.87
N SER A 121 -21.55 4.05 20.95
CA SER A 121 -21.08 3.25 19.83
C SER A 121 -20.16 4.04 18.88
N PHE A 122 -20.41 5.34 18.71
CA PHE A 122 -19.51 6.22 17.95
C PHE A 122 -18.16 6.41 18.65
N VAL A 123 -18.13 6.40 19.98
CA VAL A 123 -16.87 6.49 20.72
C VAL A 123 -16.06 5.20 20.56
N TYR A 124 -16.72 4.03 20.59
CA TYR A 124 -16.05 2.73 20.42
C TYR A 124 -15.54 2.46 19.01
N SER A 125 -16.13 3.08 17.99
CA SER A 125 -15.72 2.88 16.61
C SER A 125 -14.51 3.72 16.19
N ILE A 126 -14.24 4.85 16.86
CA ILE A 126 -13.04 5.68 16.65
C ILE A 126 -11.74 4.86 16.80
N PRO A 127 -11.47 4.16 17.92
CA PRO A 127 -10.22 3.40 18.07
C PRO A 127 -10.10 2.30 17.02
N TYR A 128 -11.21 1.72 16.57
CA TYR A 128 -11.23 0.72 15.51
C TYR A 128 -10.79 1.32 14.16
N ILE A 129 -11.30 2.49 13.78
CA ILE A 129 -10.86 3.18 12.55
C ILE A 129 -9.38 3.53 12.64
N VAL A 130 -8.93 4.05 13.77
CA VAL A 130 -7.51 4.40 13.97
C VAL A 130 -6.64 3.16 13.78
N LEU A 131 -7.04 2.02 14.34
CA LEU A 131 -6.37 0.74 14.14
C LEU A 131 -6.28 0.36 12.65
N LEU A 132 -7.39 0.47 11.89
CA LEU A 132 -7.40 0.19 10.45
C LEU A 132 -6.44 1.10 9.68
N TYR A 133 -6.37 2.38 10.06
CA TYR A 133 -5.48 3.35 9.43
C TYR A 133 -4.00 3.02 9.72
N VAL A 134 -3.68 2.68 10.96
CA VAL A 134 -2.33 2.24 11.36
C VAL A 134 -1.92 0.97 10.62
N LEU A 135 -2.82 -0.02 10.52
CA LEU A 135 -2.57 -1.26 9.76
C LEU A 135 -2.26 -0.95 8.29
N LYS A 136 -3.03 -0.06 7.67
CA LYS A 136 -2.79 0.37 6.29
C LYS A 136 -1.41 1.02 6.11
N ILE A 137 -1.01 1.91 7.02
CA ILE A 137 0.32 2.53 6.98
C ILE A 137 1.41 1.45 7.11
N LYS A 138 1.27 0.56 8.09
CA LYS A 138 2.24 -0.51 8.36
C LYS A 138 2.40 -1.49 7.20
N ILE A 139 1.32 -1.74 6.45
CA ILE A 139 1.33 -2.60 5.25
C ILE A 139 2.00 -1.90 4.04
N GLY A 140 2.39 -0.63 4.17
CA GLY A 140 3.30 0.03 3.23
C GLY A 140 2.58 0.66 2.04
N PHE A 141 1.35 1.16 2.22
CA PHE A 141 0.59 1.87 1.19
C PHE A 141 1.15 3.29 0.93
N ASN A 142 2.43 3.41 0.59
CA ASN A 142 3.09 4.64 0.10
C ASN A 142 3.28 4.62 -1.44
N ASP A 143 2.57 3.72 -2.13
CA ASP A 143 2.75 3.44 -3.56
C ASP A 143 2.46 4.65 -4.46
N ILE A 144 1.70 5.65 -4.01
CA ILE A 144 1.35 6.81 -4.85
C ILE A 144 2.60 7.63 -5.18
N SER A 145 3.40 8.01 -4.19
CA SER A 145 4.63 8.78 -4.43
C SER A 145 5.67 7.96 -5.20
N MET A 146 5.82 6.67 -4.86
CA MET A 146 6.75 5.76 -5.53
C MET A 146 6.37 5.48 -7.00
N LYS A 147 5.08 5.32 -7.31
CA LYS A 147 4.59 5.00 -8.67
C LYS A 147 4.86 6.12 -9.66
N TYR A 148 4.85 7.38 -9.24
CA TYR A 148 5.17 8.50 -10.12
C TYR A 148 6.67 8.80 -10.17
N GLN A 149 7.41 8.59 -9.07
CA GLN A 149 8.85 8.86 -9.03
C GLN A 149 9.67 7.87 -9.87
N LEU A 150 9.26 6.59 -9.93
CA LEU A 150 9.98 5.56 -10.69
C LEU A 150 10.05 5.85 -12.20
N PRO A 151 8.92 6.03 -12.93
CA PRO A 151 8.97 6.27 -14.37
C PRO A 151 9.64 7.60 -14.72
N ILE A 152 9.48 8.65 -13.89
CA ILE A 152 10.13 9.94 -14.10
C ILE A 152 11.65 9.80 -13.98
N ASN A 153 12.15 9.11 -12.94
CA ASN A 153 13.58 8.89 -12.78
C ASN A 153 14.15 8.02 -13.91
N ASP A 154 13.42 7.00 -14.35
CA ASP A 154 13.83 6.16 -15.48
C ASP A 154 13.88 6.96 -16.79
N GLU A 155 12.90 7.84 -17.02
CA GLU A 155 12.89 8.73 -18.19
C GLU A 155 14.05 9.74 -18.14
N ILE A 156 14.28 10.38 -16.99
CA ILE A 156 15.43 11.28 -16.77
C ILE A 156 16.75 10.55 -17.04
N ASN A 157 16.92 9.34 -16.51
CA ASN A 157 18.12 8.55 -16.71
C ASN A 157 18.32 8.17 -18.18
N ASN A 158 17.26 7.77 -18.89
CA ASN A 158 17.33 7.49 -20.32
C ASN A 158 17.74 8.72 -21.14
N TYR A 159 17.20 9.91 -20.82
CA TYR A 159 17.66 11.15 -21.47
C TYR A 159 19.14 11.41 -21.14
N LEU A 160 19.56 11.29 -19.88
CA LEU A 160 20.96 11.50 -19.47
C LEU A 160 21.93 10.54 -20.15
N GLU A 161 21.57 9.26 -20.29
CA GLU A 161 22.35 8.27 -21.02
C GLU A 161 22.42 8.58 -22.53
N GLY A 162 21.29 9.00 -23.12
CA GLY A 162 21.23 9.46 -24.50
C GLY A 162 22.15 10.65 -24.76
N PHE A 163 22.11 11.66 -23.89
CA PHE A 163 22.99 12.84 -23.96
C PHE A 163 24.47 12.47 -23.76
N SER A 164 24.78 11.58 -22.81
CA SER A 164 26.14 11.11 -22.54
C SER A 164 26.73 10.37 -23.76
N ASN A 165 25.98 9.42 -24.33
CA ASN A 165 26.41 8.65 -25.49
C ASN A 165 26.58 9.53 -26.73
N TYR A 166 25.66 10.48 -26.95
CA TYR A 166 25.77 11.45 -28.05
C TYR A 166 27.03 12.32 -27.89
N LYS A 167 27.27 12.87 -26.71
CA LYS A 167 28.46 13.69 -26.41
C LYS A 167 29.76 12.90 -26.62
N MET A 168 29.81 11.66 -26.16
CA MET A 168 30.98 10.78 -26.33
C MET A 168 31.26 10.45 -27.80
N LYS A 169 30.20 10.24 -28.60
CA LYS A 169 30.33 10.03 -30.06
C LYS A 169 30.86 11.28 -30.76
N GLY A 170 30.31 12.46 -30.46
CA GLY A 170 30.77 13.73 -31.02
C GLY A 170 32.24 14.03 -30.71
N ILE A 171 32.66 13.86 -29.46
CA ILE A 171 34.07 14.03 -29.05
C ILE A 171 34.99 13.06 -29.80
N ARG A 172 34.55 11.80 -30.01
CA ARG A 172 35.32 10.80 -30.74
C ARG A 172 35.49 11.17 -32.22
N GLU A 173 34.46 11.71 -32.85
CA GLU A 173 34.50 12.15 -34.26
C GLU A 173 35.43 13.36 -34.42
N VAL A 174 35.31 14.36 -33.55
CA VAL A 174 36.21 15.52 -33.54
C VAL A 174 37.66 15.12 -33.29
N LYS A 175 37.92 14.17 -32.39
CA LYS A 175 39.27 13.63 -32.17
C LYS A 175 39.86 12.99 -33.43
N LYS A 176 39.06 12.28 -34.22
CA LYS A 176 39.50 11.68 -35.49
C LYS A 176 39.86 12.76 -36.51
N GLU A 177 38.98 13.75 -36.70
CA GLU A 177 39.24 14.86 -37.64
C GLU A 177 40.48 15.68 -37.25
N LEU A 178 40.72 15.89 -35.95
CA LEU A 178 41.94 16.55 -35.47
C LEU A 178 43.21 15.75 -35.79
N VAL A 179 43.17 14.42 -35.64
CA VAL A 179 44.30 13.54 -35.98
C VAL A 179 44.56 13.57 -37.49
N ASP A 180 43.51 13.54 -38.31
CA ASP A 180 43.62 13.61 -39.77
C ASP A 180 44.19 14.97 -40.24
N LEU A 181 43.79 16.07 -39.62
CA LEU A 181 44.35 17.39 -39.90
C LEU A 181 45.81 17.49 -39.51
N ARG A 182 46.20 16.97 -38.34
CA ARG A 182 47.60 16.92 -37.89
C ARG A 182 48.47 16.13 -38.86
N ASN A 183 47.98 14.99 -39.37
CA ASN A 183 48.71 14.20 -40.35
C ASN A 183 48.90 14.94 -41.69
N LYS A 184 47.96 15.84 -42.04
CA LYS A 184 48.00 16.65 -43.27
C LYS A 184 48.69 18.01 -43.10
N GLU A 185 49.17 18.34 -41.90
CA GLU A 185 49.78 19.64 -41.55
C GLU A 185 50.90 20.04 -42.52
N LYS A 186 51.79 19.10 -42.86
CA LYS A 186 52.93 19.35 -43.77
C LYS A 186 52.52 19.58 -45.23
N SER A 187 51.30 19.20 -45.61
CA SER A 187 50.79 19.28 -46.99
C SER A 187 49.82 20.45 -47.23
N LEU A 188 49.36 21.09 -46.14
CA LEU A 188 48.36 22.14 -46.18
C LEU A 188 49.01 23.52 -46.02
N ASP A 189 48.47 24.48 -46.75
CA ASP A 189 48.76 25.89 -46.51
C ASP A 189 48.34 26.28 -45.07
N LYS A 190 49.20 27.07 -44.42
CA LYS A 190 49.10 27.42 -42.99
C LYS A 190 47.81 28.17 -42.67
N LYS A 191 47.32 29.01 -43.58
CA LYS A 191 46.05 29.75 -43.43
C LYS A 191 44.86 28.80 -43.49
N THR A 192 44.88 27.87 -44.43
CA THR A 192 43.83 26.86 -44.62
C THR A 192 43.73 25.88 -43.44
N TYR A 193 44.88 25.50 -42.88
CA TYR A 193 44.94 24.64 -41.68
C TYR A 193 44.31 25.32 -40.45
N LEU A 194 44.64 26.59 -40.20
CA LEU A 194 44.10 27.36 -39.07
C LEU A 194 42.58 27.56 -39.17
N ILE A 195 42.05 27.83 -40.37
CA ILE A 195 40.61 27.95 -40.58
C ILE A 195 39.88 26.65 -40.24
N LYS A 196 40.45 25.49 -40.61
CA LYS A 196 39.86 24.18 -40.29
C LYS A 196 39.91 23.87 -38.78
N LEU A 197 40.99 24.27 -38.09
CA LEU A 197 41.08 24.14 -36.63
C LEU A 197 40.06 25.03 -35.90
N ILE A 198 39.87 26.27 -36.35
CA ILE A 198 38.88 27.17 -35.78
C ILE A 198 37.46 26.61 -35.96
N LYS A 199 37.15 26.08 -37.15
CA LYS A 199 35.87 25.43 -37.44
C LYS A 199 35.61 24.20 -36.55
N LEU A 200 36.66 23.41 -36.26
CA LEU A 200 36.59 22.26 -35.34
C LEU A 200 36.41 22.66 -33.87
N ARG A 201 37.00 23.78 -33.46
CA ARG A 201 36.77 24.34 -32.13
C ARG A 201 35.33 24.82 -31.99
N GLU A 202 34.83 25.52 -33.00
CA GLU A 202 33.47 26.05 -33.02
C GLU A 202 32.42 24.93 -33.05
N SER A 203 32.68 23.80 -33.71
CA SER A 203 31.78 22.65 -33.69
C SER A 203 31.66 21.97 -32.32
N LEU A 204 32.65 22.18 -31.42
CA LEU A 204 32.61 21.72 -30.02
C LEU A 204 31.98 22.74 -29.07
N SER A 205 32.05 24.04 -29.35
CA SER A 205 31.57 25.09 -28.44
C SER A 205 30.10 25.48 -28.64
N ILE A 206 29.47 25.06 -29.76
CA ILE A 206 28.13 25.52 -30.16
C ILE A 206 27.00 24.52 -29.81
N LYS A 207 27.27 23.37 -29.18
CA LYS A 207 26.22 22.36 -28.89
C LYS A 207 26.26 21.76 -27.48
#